data_AF-A0A023FXE4-F1
#
_entry.id   AF-A0A023FXE4-F1
#
_cell.length_a   1.000
_cell.length_b   1.000
_cell.length_c   1.000
_cell.angle_alpha   90.00
_cell.angle_beta   90.00
_cell.angle_gamma   90.00
#
_symmetry.space_group_name_H-M   'P 1'
#
loop_
_entity.id
_entity.type
_entity.pdbx_description
1 polymer ?
#
loop_
_entity_poly.entity_id
_entity_poly.type
_entity_poly.pdbx_seq_one_letter_code
_entity_poly.pdbx_strand_id
1 'polypeptide(L)'
;MPTEIWAYIMKNTSDARCCFELTRHLWTPSEPAERSFTGQQCRSVASAGRNLPATPEKVEVVKNCLAKFVDEYSALEALRDCRVDAVRKHVRSVFTEAGRQGKRVWDAVAQKQPDQ
;
A
#
# COMPACT_ATOMS: atom_id res chain seq x y z
N MET A 1 12.06 11.36 -1.33
CA MET A 1 11.36 11.02 -2.59
C MET A 1 12.04 11.76 -3.71
N PRO A 2 12.48 11.11 -4.80
CA PRO A 2 13.03 11.80 -5.97
C PRO A 2 12.02 12.79 -6.57
N THR A 3 12.50 13.94 -7.06
CA THR A 3 11.64 15.06 -7.50
C THR A 3 10.73 14.69 -8.68
N GLU A 4 11.23 13.92 -9.64
CA GLU A 4 10.45 13.49 -10.82
C GLU A 4 9.29 12.57 -10.43
N ILE A 5 9.56 11.63 -9.51
CA ILE A 5 8.55 10.73 -8.95
C ILE A 5 7.51 11.56 -8.20
N TRP A 6 7.94 12.54 -7.40
CA TRP A 6 7.02 13.42 -6.69
C TRP A 6 6.13 14.21 -7.66
N ALA A 7 6.70 14.82 -8.70
CA ALA A 7 5.95 15.56 -9.71
C ALA A 7 4.94 14.67 -10.45
N TYR A 8 5.26 13.39 -10.70
CA TYR A 8 4.30 12.43 -11.23
C TYR A 8 3.17 12.14 -10.24
N ILE A 9 3.50 11.90 -8.96
CA ILE A 9 2.52 11.60 -7.91
C ILE A 9 1.53 12.74 -7.73
N MET A 10 2.01 14.00 -7.80
CA MET A 10 1.18 15.20 -7.67
C MET A 10 0.16 15.40 -8.80
N LYS A 11 0.29 14.68 -9.92
CA LYS A 11 -0.70 14.69 -11.00
C LYS A 11 -1.91 13.78 -10.72
N ASN A 12 -1.87 12.97 -9.66
CA ASN A 12 -3.00 12.12 -9.30
C ASN A 12 -4.17 12.93 -8.75
N THR A 13 -5.37 12.37 -8.85
CA THR A 13 -6.62 13.04 -8.44
C THR A 13 -7.26 12.44 -7.19
N SER A 14 -6.65 11.41 -6.59
CA SER A 14 -7.20 10.71 -5.42
C SER A 14 -6.14 10.26 -4.43
N ASP A 15 -6.50 10.27 -3.15
CA ASP A 15 -5.66 9.84 -2.03
C ASP A 15 -5.23 8.39 -2.17
N ALA A 16 -6.15 7.53 -2.63
CA ALA A 16 -5.88 6.11 -2.84
C ALA A 16 -4.79 5.91 -3.89
N ARG A 17 -4.84 6.66 -5.00
CA ARG A 17 -3.84 6.56 -6.07
C ARG A 17 -2.50 7.16 -5.64
N CYS A 18 -2.52 8.30 -4.96
CA CYS A 18 -1.33 8.91 -4.37
C CYS A 18 -0.62 7.92 -3.43
N CYS A 19 -1.34 7.34 -2.46
CA CYS A 19 -0.80 6.35 -1.53
C CYS A 19 -0.30 5.08 -2.24
N PHE A 20 -0.99 4.63 -3.29
CA PHE A 20 -0.58 3.47 -4.08
C PHE A 20 0.79 3.70 -4.74
N GLU A 21 0.97 4.83 -5.43
CA GLU A 21 2.25 5.15 -6.09
C GLU A 21 3.37 5.34 -5.05
N LEU A 22 3.10 6.06 -3.95
CA LEU A 22 4.06 6.19 -2.85
C LEU A 22 4.50 4.82 -2.30
N THR A 23 3.55 3.90 -2.12
CA THR A 23 3.84 2.55 -1.62
C THR A 23 4.71 1.77 -2.61
N ARG A 24 4.49 1.89 -3.92
CA ARG A 24 5.31 1.23 -4.95
C ARG A 24 6.75 1.72 -5.01
N HIS A 25 7.02 2.95 -4.58
CA HIS A 25 8.36 3.51 -4.55
C HIS A 25 9.10 3.30 -3.22
N LEU A 26 8.36 3.08 -2.13
CA LEU A 26 8.95 2.85 -0.80
C LEU A 26 9.22 1.38 -0.51
N TRP A 27 8.45 0.47 -1.11
CA TRP A 27 8.66 -0.97 -1.00
C TRP A 27 9.03 -1.56 -2.35
N THR A 28 9.88 -2.58 -2.33
CA THR A 28 10.15 -3.38 -3.52
C THR A 28 8.89 -4.11 -3.98
N PRO A 29 8.76 -4.52 -5.26
CA PRO A 29 7.52 -5.12 -5.77
C PRO A 29 7.02 -6.37 -5.02
N SER A 30 7.92 -7.15 -4.40
CA SER A 30 7.59 -8.37 -3.65
C SER A 30 7.20 -8.09 -2.20
N GLU A 31 7.79 -7.08 -1.56
CA GLU A 31 7.57 -6.79 -0.13
C GLU A 31 6.09 -6.57 0.26
N PRO A 32 5.25 -5.85 -0.52
CA PRO A 32 3.85 -5.65 -0.19
C PRO A 32 3.04 -6.94 -0.07
N ALA A 33 3.40 -8.00 -0.80
CA ALA A 33 2.67 -9.27 -0.79
C ALA A 33 2.89 -10.08 0.49
N GLU A 34 4.07 -9.91 1.11
CA GLU A 34 4.47 -10.60 2.34
C GLU A 34 4.15 -9.80 3.60
N ARG A 35 3.62 -8.58 3.42
CA ARG A 35 3.34 -7.64 4.51
C ARG A 35 1.84 -7.48 4.76
N SER A 36 1.52 -7.03 5.97
CA SER A 36 0.22 -6.52 6.35
C SER A 36 0.41 -5.27 7.19
N PHE A 37 -0.63 -4.46 7.35
CA PHE A 37 -0.46 -3.19 8.07
C PHE A 37 0.02 -3.39 9.52
N THR A 38 -0.45 -4.43 10.20
CA THR A 38 -0.14 -4.69 11.63
C THR A 38 0.70 -5.93 11.88
N GLY A 39 0.94 -6.77 10.87
CA GLY A 39 1.55 -8.10 11.05
C GLY A 39 0.66 -9.13 11.75
N GLN A 40 -0.58 -8.76 12.12
CA GLN A 40 -1.47 -9.62 12.87
C GLN A 40 -2.16 -10.63 11.95
N GLN A 41 -2.31 -11.86 12.46
CA GLN A 41 -3.07 -12.89 11.77
C GLN A 41 -4.55 -12.49 11.65
N CYS A 42 -5.17 -12.84 10.52
CA CYS A 42 -6.59 -12.64 10.34
C CYS A 42 -7.38 -13.59 11.25
N ARG A 43 -8.22 -13.05 12.15
CA ARG A 43 -9.03 -13.86 13.08
C ARG A 43 -10.03 -14.79 12.37
N SER A 44 -10.54 -14.38 11.22
CA SER A 44 -11.52 -15.18 10.46
C SER A 44 -10.88 -16.26 9.57
N VAL A 45 -9.56 -16.23 9.39
CA VAL A 45 -8.83 -17.19 8.54
C VAL A 45 -7.66 -17.73 9.34
N ALA A 46 -7.93 -18.70 10.21
CA ALA A 46 -6.94 -19.29 11.11
C ALA A 46 -5.78 -20.00 10.38
N SER A 47 -5.98 -20.41 9.13
CA SER A 47 -4.95 -21.02 8.28
C SER A 47 -4.05 -20.01 7.57
N ALA A 48 -4.39 -18.71 7.60
CA ALA A 48 -3.55 -17.69 7.00
C ALA A 48 -2.28 -17.52 7.84
N GLY A 49 -1.11 -17.60 7.20
CA GLY A 49 0.17 -17.29 7.83
C GLY A 49 0.24 -15.86 8.37
N ARG A 50 1.21 -15.60 9.25
CA ARG A 50 1.51 -14.24 9.71
C ARG A 50 2.34 -13.50 8.67
N ASN A 51 1.83 -12.37 8.20
CA ASN A 51 2.58 -11.45 7.35
C ASN A 51 3.50 -10.57 8.20
N LEU A 52 4.56 -10.04 7.60
CA LEU A 52 5.40 -9.02 8.23
C LEU A 52 4.61 -7.72 8.46
N PRO A 53 4.85 -6.96 9.53
CA PRO A 53 4.22 -5.66 9.70
C PRO A 53 4.73 -4.64 8.67
N ALA A 54 3.98 -3.56 8.50
CA ALA A 54 4.44 -2.39 7.76
C ALA A 54 5.65 -1.78 8.47
N THR A 55 6.64 -1.32 7.70
CA THR A 55 7.77 -0.55 8.25
C THR A 55 7.25 0.82 8.71
N PRO A 56 7.30 1.15 10.02
CA PRO A 56 6.71 2.38 10.55
C PRO A 56 7.25 3.64 9.86
N GLU A 57 8.54 3.67 9.59
CA GLU A 57 9.23 4.80 8.96
C GLU A 57 8.70 5.05 7.54
N LYS A 58 8.48 3.98 6.76
CA LYS A 58 7.91 4.09 5.41
C LYS A 58 6.45 4.53 5.46
N VAL A 59 5.67 4.07 6.45
CA VAL A 59 4.28 4.52 6.64
C VAL A 59 4.23 6.01 6.97
N GLU A 60 5.14 6.50 7.81
CA GLU A 60 5.25 7.92 8.14
C GLU A 60 5.62 8.76 6.92
N VAL A 61 6.49 8.26 6.04
CA VAL A 61 6.78 8.92 4.75
C VAL A 61 5.52 9.00 3.88
N VAL A 62 4.71 7.93 3.77
CA VAL A 62 3.45 7.99 3.03
C VAL A 62 2.51 9.03 3.64
N LYS A 63 2.39 9.08 4.97
CA LYS A 63 1.55 10.05 5.69
C LYS A 63 1.97 11.49 5.39
N ASN A 64 3.26 11.78 5.48
CA ASN A 64 3.81 13.12 5.23
C ASN A 64 3.66 13.55 3.76
N CYS A 65 3.87 12.62 2.82
CA CYS A 65 3.63 12.88 1.42
C CYS A 65 2.14 13.09 1.12
N LEU A 66 1.24 12.28 1.69
CA LEU A 66 -0.20 12.46 1.52
C LEU A 66 -0.66 13.81 2.08
N ALA A 67 -0.14 14.23 3.23
CA ALA A 67 -0.42 15.55 3.80
C ALA A 67 -0.08 16.68 2.80
N LYS A 68 1.13 16.66 2.22
CA LYS A 68 1.52 17.63 1.19
C LYS A 68 0.63 17.57 -0.05
N PHE A 69 0.31 16.37 -0.52
CA PHE A 69 -0.59 16.18 -1.66
C PHE A 69 -1.98 16.79 -1.38
N VAL A 70 -2.52 16.60 -0.18
CA VAL A 70 -3.81 17.16 0.23
C VAL A 70 -3.73 18.69 0.34
N ASP A 71 -2.65 19.22 0.89
CA ASP A 71 -2.42 20.67 1.04
C ASP A 71 -2.38 21.39 -0.30
N GLU A 72 -1.78 20.78 -1.33
CA GLU A 72 -1.67 21.38 -2.67
C GLU A 72 -2.92 21.13 -3.55
N TYR A 73 -3.67 20.04 -3.31
CA TYR A 73 -4.77 19.61 -4.20
C TYR A 73 -6.18 19.87 -3.63
N SER A 74 -6.32 20.30 -2.36
CA SER A 74 -7.64 20.46 -1.74
C SER A 74 -8.04 21.92 -1.54
N ALA A 75 -9.13 22.33 -2.20
CA ALA A 75 -9.86 23.55 -1.86
C ALA A 75 -10.65 23.44 -0.53
N LEU A 76 -10.67 22.26 0.09
CA LEU A 76 -11.43 21.95 1.31
C LEU A 76 -10.48 21.52 2.42
N GLU A 77 -9.76 22.49 2.99
CA GLU A 77 -8.89 22.29 4.17
C GLU A 77 -9.61 21.56 5.32
N ALA A 78 -10.93 21.77 5.46
CA ALA A 78 -11.77 21.17 6.49
C ALA A 78 -11.78 19.63 6.49
N LEU A 79 -11.34 18.95 5.43
CA LEU A 79 -11.27 17.48 5.36
C LEU A 79 -9.84 16.93 5.38
N ARG A 80 -8.84 17.79 5.58
CA ARG A 80 -7.43 17.42 5.51
C ARG A 80 -7.08 16.28 6.45
N ASP A 81 -7.38 16.42 7.74
CA ASP A 81 -6.97 15.45 8.75
C ASP A 81 -7.64 14.10 8.52
N CYS A 82 -8.94 14.09 8.17
CA CYS A 82 -9.66 12.87 7.80
C CYS A 82 -9.02 12.13 6.61
N ARG A 83 -8.52 12.86 5.61
CA ARG A 83 -7.84 12.29 4.45
C ARG A 83 -6.48 11.72 4.82
N VAL A 84 -5.71 12.46 5.62
CA VAL A 84 -4.39 12.00 6.09
C VAL A 84 -4.53 10.77 7.00
N ASP A 85 -5.52 10.74 7.88
CA ASP A 85 -5.80 9.59 8.77
C ASP A 85 -6.24 8.34 7.98
N ALA A 86 -6.81 8.53 6.78
CA ALA A 86 -7.14 7.43 5.88
C ALA A 86 -5.90 6.73 5.29
N VAL A 87 -4.67 7.23 5.52
CA VAL A 87 -3.42 6.60 5.03
C VAL A 87 -3.35 5.12 5.39
N ARG A 88 -3.77 4.75 6.61
CA ARG A 88 -3.78 3.36 7.08
C ARG A 88 -4.68 2.48 6.22
N LYS A 89 -5.84 3.00 5.81
CA LYS A 89 -6.78 2.30 4.94
C LYS A 89 -6.16 2.09 3.56
N HIS A 90 -5.55 3.12 2.99
CA HIS A 90 -4.94 3.05 1.66
C HIS A 90 -3.75 2.08 1.61
N VAL A 91 -2.79 2.20 2.53
CA VAL A 91 -1.63 1.30 2.59
C VAL A 91 -2.06 -0.15 2.81
N ARG A 92 -3.03 -0.40 3.70
CA ARG A 92 -3.60 -1.75 3.90
C ARG A 92 -4.21 -2.32 2.61
N SER A 93 -4.91 -1.49 1.85
CA SER A 93 -5.51 -1.92 0.58
C SER A 93 -4.45 -2.35 -0.42
N VAL A 94 -3.32 -1.62 -0.49
CA VAL A 94 -2.20 -1.96 -1.38
C VAL A 94 -1.61 -3.33 -1.01
N PHE A 95 -1.33 -3.58 0.27
CA PHE A 95 -0.78 -4.87 0.73
C PHE A 95 -1.74 -6.03 0.49
N THR A 96 -3.04 -5.82 0.77
CA THR A 96 -4.07 -6.82 0.49
C THR A 96 -4.09 -7.21 -0.99
N GLU A 97 -4.03 -6.22 -1.87
CA GLU A 97 -4.09 -6.46 -3.31
C GLU A 97 -2.80 -7.11 -3.83
N ALA A 98 -1.63 -6.68 -3.33
CA ALA A 98 -0.36 -7.33 -3.66
C ALA A 98 -0.32 -8.79 -3.21
N GLY A 99 -0.84 -9.10 -2.01
CA GLY A 99 -0.94 -10.48 -1.52
C GLY A 99 -1.85 -11.34 -2.40
N ARG A 100 -2.98 -10.79 -2.90
CA ARG A 100 -3.85 -11.48 -3.86
C ARG A 100 -3.14 -11.75 -5.18
N GLN A 101 -2.42 -10.76 -5.71
CA GLN A 101 -1.69 -10.90 -6.97
C GLN A 101 -0.54 -11.91 -6.84
N GLY A 102 0.24 -11.85 -5.76
CA GLY A 102 1.27 -12.83 -5.45
C GLY A 102 0.70 -14.25 -5.35
N LYS A 103 -0.42 -14.44 -4.64
CA LYS A 103 -1.09 -15.74 -4.55
C LYS A 103 -1.55 -16.25 -5.92
N ARG A 104 -2.15 -15.41 -6.76
CA ARG A 104 -2.55 -15.80 -8.13
C ARG A 104 -1.36 -16.26 -8.98
N VAL A 105 -0.19 -15.61 -8.84
CA VAL A 105 1.03 -16.02 -9.55
C VAL A 105 1.51 -17.39 -9.07
N TRP A 106 1.56 -17.62 -7.76
CA TRP A 106 1.93 -18.92 -7.18
C TRP A 106 0.95 -20.04 -7.56
N ASP A 107 -0.36 -19.78 -7.45
CA ASP A 107 -1.41 -20.73 -7.82
C ASP A 107 -1.31 -21.07 -9.33
N ALA A 108 -1.04 -20.08 -10.20
CA ALA A 108 -0.86 -20.30 -11.63
C ALA A 108 0.44 -21.05 -11.99
N VAL A 109 1.50 -20.91 -11.19
CA VAL A 109 2.74 -21.70 -11.34
C VAL A 109 2.51 -23.14 -10.87
N ALA A 110 1.84 -23.34 -9.73
CA ALA A 110 1.48 -24.66 -9.22
C ALA A 110 0.55 -25.43 -10.18
N GLN A 111 -0.41 -24.74 -10.82
CA GLN A 111 -1.29 -25.35 -11.83
C GLN A 111 -0.57 -25.71 -13.15
N LYS A 112 0.60 -25.14 -13.42
CA LYS A 112 1.43 -25.49 -14.59
C LYS A 112 2.40 -26.63 -14.34
N GLN A 113 2.50 -27.13 -13.11
CA GLN A 113 3.23 -28.36 -12.78
C GLN A 113 2.30 -29.44 -12.23
N PRO A 114 1.49 -30.12 -13.07
CA PRO A 114 1.03 -31.46 -12.75
C PRO A 114 2.07 -32.49 -13.23
N ASP A 115 2.58 -33.27 -12.29
CA ASP A 115 3.37 -34.51 -12.42
C ASP A 115 4.57 -34.54 -13.39
N GLN A 116 5.77 -34.53 -12.78
CA GLN A 116 6.90 -35.34 -13.27
C GLN A 116 7.26 -36.38 -12.21
#